data_AF-A0A958ZBW0-F1
#
_entry.id   AF-A0A958ZBW0-F1
#
_cell.length_a   1.000
_cell.length_b   1.000
_cell.length_c   1.000
_cell.angle_alpha   90.00
_cell.angle_beta   90.00
_cell.angle_gamma   90.00
#
_symmetry.space_group_name_H-M   'P 1'
#
loop_
_entity.id
_entity.type
_entity.pdbx_description
1 polymer ?
#
loop_
_entity_poly.entity_id
_entity_poly.type
_entity_poly.pdbx_seq_one_letter_code
_entity_poly.pdbx_strand_id
1 'polypeptide(L)'
;MEKSESKITPENITELQDNQIFVFGSNLSGNHAGGAAKLASEKFGAETGIGEGLTGQSYALPTLDEKLQQREIDDIKTSVDLLLEVAKS
;
A
#
# COMPACT_ATOMS: atom_id res chain seq x y z
N MET A 1 20.54 -10.53 16.81
CA MET A 1 19.53 -10.01 15.87
C MET A 1 18.19 -10.32 16.48
N GLU A 2 17.54 -9.32 17.08
CA GLU A 2 16.25 -9.51 17.74
C GLU A 2 15.21 -9.91 16.70
N LYS A 3 14.56 -11.04 16.91
CA LYS A 3 13.38 -11.43 16.13
C LYS A 3 12.27 -10.45 16.56
N SER A 4 11.91 -9.51 15.69
CA SER A 4 10.72 -8.68 15.89
C SER A 4 9.52 -9.61 16.10
N GLU A 5 8.90 -9.55 17.28
CA GLU A 5 7.60 -10.20 17.49
C GLU A 5 6.60 -9.63 16.46
N SER A 6 5.86 -10.51 15.77
CA SER A 6 4.84 -10.10 14.82
C SER A 6 3.69 -9.43 15.58
N LYS A 7 3.63 -8.09 15.54
CA LYS A 7 2.50 -7.32 16.05
C LYS A 7 1.36 -7.39 15.04
N ILE A 8 0.25 -7.99 15.42
CA ILE A 8 -0.96 -8.08 14.59
C ILE A 8 -1.89 -6.92 14.97
N THR A 9 -2.42 -6.21 13.99
CA THR A 9 -3.43 -5.16 14.22
C THR A 9 -4.77 -5.79 14.65
N PRO A 10 -5.67 -5.03 15.29
CA PRO A 10 -7.07 -5.43 15.40
C PRO A 10 -7.67 -5.74 14.03
N GLU A 11 -8.78 -6.50 14.01
CA GLU A 11 -9.49 -6.85 12.78
C GLU A 11 -9.90 -5.62 11.97
N ASN A 12 -10.24 -4.52 12.64
CA ASN A 12 -10.65 -3.27 12.02
C ASN A 12 -9.64 -2.18 12.36
N ILE A 13 -8.95 -1.68 11.34
CA ILE A 13 -8.03 -0.54 11.47
C ILE A 13 -8.85 0.75 11.33
N THR A 14 -8.93 1.51 12.41
CA THR A 14 -9.66 2.79 12.46
C THR A 14 -8.74 4.00 12.38
N GLU A 15 -7.50 3.86 12.81
CA GLU A 15 -6.49 4.91 12.87
C GLU A 15 -5.08 4.32 12.72
N LEU A 16 -4.13 5.17 12.34
CA LEU A 16 -2.70 4.88 12.26
C LEU A 16 -1.98 5.80 13.24
N GLN A 17 -0.91 5.29 13.86
CA GLN A 17 0.02 6.13 14.62
C GLN A 17 0.87 6.99 13.66
N ASP A 18 1.44 8.09 14.14
CA ASP A 18 2.16 9.09 13.32
C ASP A 18 3.23 8.54 12.36
N ASN A 19 3.81 7.38 12.65
CA ASN A 19 4.85 6.73 11.82
C ASN A 19 4.40 5.38 11.24
N GLN A 20 3.09 5.11 11.20
CA GLN A 20 2.54 3.92 10.58
C GLN A 20 2.03 4.24 9.19
N ILE A 21 2.41 3.41 8.22
CA ILE A 21 1.94 3.50 6.84
C ILE A 21 1.02 2.32 6.55
N PHE A 22 -0.14 2.62 5.98
CA PHE A 22 -1.06 1.61 5.48
C PHE A 22 -0.69 1.22 4.05
N VAL A 23 -0.15 0.01 3.87
CA VAL A 23 0.19 -0.54 2.56
C VAL A 23 -1.03 -1.30 2.02
N PHE A 24 -1.45 -1.00 0.80
CA PHE A 24 -2.60 -1.67 0.17
C PHE A 24 -2.29 -2.06 -1.28
N GLY A 25 -2.98 -3.11 -1.75
CA GLY A 25 -2.91 -3.52 -3.15
C GLY A 25 -3.66 -2.54 -4.05
N SER A 26 -2.99 -2.04 -5.09
CA SER A 26 -3.53 -1.11 -6.09
C SER A 26 -3.40 -1.67 -7.52
N ASN A 27 -3.93 -0.91 -8.48
CA ASN A 27 -3.65 -1.07 -9.90
C ASN A 27 -2.80 0.12 -10.39
N LEU A 28 -2.07 -0.05 -11.50
CA LEU A 28 -1.23 1.01 -12.07
C LEU A 28 -1.99 2.31 -12.38
N SER A 29 -3.30 2.22 -12.66
CA SER A 29 -4.15 3.39 -12.91
C SER A 29 -4.55 4.15 -11.63
N GLY A 30 -4.23 3.65 -10.44
CA GLY A 30 -4.59 4.27 -9.15
C GLY A 30 -6.10 4.33 -8.89
N ASN A 31 -6.87 3.39 -9.45
CA ASN A 31 -8.32 3.35 -9.21
C ASN A 31 -8.63 2.71 -7.86
N HIS A 32 -8.90 3.55 -6.86
CA HIS A 32 -9.13 3.16 -5.46
C HIS A 32 -10.62 2.97 -5.10
N ALA A 33 -11.38 2.30 -5.97
CA ALA A 33 -12.84 2.26 -5.88
C ALA A 33 -13.43 1.25 -4.86
N GLY A 34 -12.62 0.38 -4.23
CA GLY A 34 -13.15 -0.65 -3.33
C GLY A 34 -12.13 -1.21 -2.33
N GLY A 35 -12.64 -1.98 -1.37
CA GLY A 35 -11.85 -2.72 -0.38
C GLY A 35 -10.84 -1.85 0.38
N ALA A 36 -9.63 -2.38 0.55
CA ALA A 36 -8.54 -1.68 1.24
C ALA A 36 -8.12 -0.36 0.55
N ALA A 37 -8.18 -0.29 -0.78
CA ALA A 37 -7.82 0.92 -1.51
C ALA A 37 -8.80 2.07 -1.23
N LYS A 38 -10.10 1.77 -1.18
CA LYS A 38 -11.12 2.75 -0.79
C LYS A 38 -10.90 3.23 0.65
N LEU A 39 -10.63 2.32 1.57
CA LEU A 39 -10.32 2.66 2.97
C LEU A 39 -9.10 3.58 3.06
N ALA A 40 -8.03 3.28 2.31
CA ALA A 40 -6.82 4.09 2.28
C ALA A 40 -7.11 5.52 1.80
N SER A 41 -7.94 5.68 0.77
CA SER A 41 -8.32 6.99 0.26
C SER A 41 -9.23 7.77 1.22
N GLU A 42 -10.25 7.10 1.78
CA GLU A 42 -11.23 7.75 2.67
C GLU A 42 -10.67 8.13 4.05
N LYS A 43 -9.69 7.37 4.57
CA LYS A 43 -9.22 7.54 5.96
C LYS A 43 -7.75 7.90 6.10
N PHE A 44 -6.89 7.44 5.20
CA PHE A 44 -5.45 7.51 5.37
C PHE A 44 -4.76 8.37 4.30
N GLY A 45 -5.55 9.10 3.51
CA GLY A 45 -5.05 10.11 2.57
C GLY A 45 -4.45 9.56 1.29
N ALA A 46 -4.79 8.34 0.88
CA ALA A 46 -4.35 7.83 -0.42
C ALA A 46 -5.00 8.64 -1.56
N GLU A 47 -4.16 9.17 -2.47
CA GLU A 47 -4.64 9.96 -3.60
C GLU A 47 -5.11 9.06 -4.75
N THR A 48 -6.31 9.31 -5.29
CA THR A 48 -6.82 8.60 -6.47
C THR A 48 -6.00 8.98 -7.70
N GLY A 49 -5.69 8.00 -8.55
CA GLY A 49 -4.84 8.17 -9.73
C GLY A 49 -3.36 7.87 -9.46
N ILE A 50 -2.96 7.65 -8.21
CA ILE A 50 -1.62 7.22 -7.83
C ILE A 50 -1.62 5.69 -7.65
N GLY A 51 -1.14 4.97 -8.66
CA GLY A 51 -1.07 3.51 -8.66
C GLY A 51 0.10 2.93 -7.86
N GLU A 52 1.16 3.71 -7.64
CA GLU A 52 2.34 3.32 -6.89
C GLU A 52 2.89 4.50 -6.07
N GLY A 53 3.31 4.22 -4.83
CA GLY A 53 4.04 5.17 -4.00
C GLY A 53 3.26 5.69 -2.80
N LEU A 54 3.93 6.57 -2.05
CA LEU A 54 3.46 7.14 -0.78
C LEU A 54 2.59 8.38 -1.03
N THR A 55 1.37 8.36 -0.50
CA THR A 55 0.47 9.53 -0.40
C THR A 55 -0.27 9.50 0.93
N GLY A 56 -0.34 10.64 1.61
CA GLY A 56 -0.84 10.68 3.00
C GLY A 56 -0.06 9.71 3.92
N GLN A 57 -0.78 8.93 4.71
CA GLN A 57 -0.22 7.82 5.51
C GLN A 57 -0.45 6.45 4.82
N SER A 58 -0.47 6.44 3.49
CA SER A 58 -0.75 5.24 2.69
C SER A 58 0.30 5.00 1.60
N TYR A 59 0.63 3.75 1.35
CA TYR A 59 1.45 3.35 0.21
C TYR A 59 0.65 2.46 -0.73
N ALA A 60 0.52 2.87 -1.99
CA ALA A 60 -0.08 2.08 -3.04
C ALA A 60 0.95 1.08 -3.59
N LEU A 61 0.69 -0.22 -3.43
CA LEU A 61 1.50 -1.30 -4.01
C LEU A 61 0.79 -1.83 -5.27
N PRO A 62 1.27 -1.53 -6.48
CA PRO A 62 0.62 -1.95 -7.72
C PRO A 62 0.72 -3.48 -7.93
N THR A 63 -0.34 -4.22 -7.62
CA THR A 63 -0.41 -5.67 -7.88
C THR A 63 -1.08 -6.00 -9.20
N LEU A 64 -1.80 -5.02 -9.77
CA LEU A 64 -2.49 -5.14 -11.05
C LEU A 64 -1.99 -4.09 -12.04
N ASP A 65 -2.04 -4.40 -13.33
CA ASP A 65 -1.77 -3.45 -14.41
C ASP A 65 -2.96 -2.51 -14.66
N GLU A 66 -2.83 -1.64 -15.67
CA GLU A 66 -3.88 -0.68 -16.05
C GLU A 66 -5.17 -1.35 -16.55
N LYS A 67 -5.08 -2.60 -17.00
CA LYS A 67 -6.18 -3.45 -17.49
C LYS A 67 -6.70 -4.39 -16.41
N LEU A 68 -6.32 -4.17 -15.15
CA LEU A 68 -6.69 -4.97 -13.99
C LEU A 68 -6.23 -6.43 -14.09
N GLN A 69 -5.19 -6.71 -14.87
CA GLN A 69 -4.56 -8.02 -14.93
C GLN A 69 -3.45 -8.11 -13.89
N GLN A 70 -3.21 -9.31 -13.36
CA GLN A 70 -2.11 -9.53 -12.45
C GLN A 70 -0.77 -9.22 -13.13
N ARG A 71 0.09 -8.47 -12.44
CA ARG A 71 1.46 -8.20 -12.90
C ARG A 71 2.35 -9.41 -12.70
N GLU A 72 3.42 -9.48 -13.48
CA GLU A 72 4.46 -10.50 -13.31
C GLU A 72 5.10 -10.39 -11.93
N ILE A 73 5.55 -11.52 -11.38
CA ILE A 73 6.10 -11.57 -10.02
C ILE A 73 7.35 -10.70 -9.86
N ASP A 74 8.18 -10.59 -10.90
CA ASP A 74 9.39 -9.77 -10.91
C ASP A 74 9.08 -8.27 -10.89
N ASP A 75 7.98 -7.86 -11.54
CA ASP A 75 7.49 -6.48 -11.52
C ASP A 75 6.95 -6.10 -10.14
N ILE A 76 6.19 -7.00 -9.52
CA ILE A 76 5.70 -6.82 -8.15
C ILE A 76 6.87 -6.77 -7.18
N LYS A 77 7.89 -7.63 -7.37
CA LYS A 77 9.10 -7.62 -6.53
C LYS A 77 9.83 -6.28 -6.61
N THR A 78 9.98 -5.72 -7.81
CA THR A 78 10.56 -4.38 -8.00
C THR A 78 9.78 -3.32 -7.22
N SER A 79 8.44 -3.41 -7.23
CA SER A 79 7.56 -2.50 -6.49
C SER A 79 7.70 -2.67 -4.97
N VAL A 80 7.90 -3.91 -4.50
CA VAL A 80 8.19 -4.21 -3.08
C VAL A 80 9.56 -3.66 -2.68
N ASP A 81 10.58 -3.74 -3.54
CA ASP A 81 11.89 -3.18 -3.26
C ASP A 81 11.80 -1.65 -3.08
N LEU A 82 11.03 -0.95 -3.93
CA LEU A 82 10.75 0.48 -3.77
C LEU A 82 10.02 0.81 -2.45
N LEU A 83 9.03 0.01 -2.06
CA LEU A 83 8.36 0.14 -0.77
C LEU A 83 9.36 0.02 0.39
N LEU A 84 10.29 -0.94 0.32
CA LEU A 84 11.32 -1.13 1.35
C LEU A 84 12.34 0.00 1.40
N GLU A 85 12.59 0.70 0.29
CA GLU A 85 13.40 1.92 0.28
C GLU A 85 12.67 3.07 0.99
N VAL A 86 11.38 3.26 0.70
CA VAL A 86 10.55 4.25 1.39
C VAL A 86 10.42 3.95 2.88
N ALA A 87 10.33 2.69 3.29
CA ALA A 87 10.24 2.32 4.70
C ALA A 87 11.53 2.59 5.50
N LYS A 88 12.66 2.84 4.83
CA LYS A 88 13.97 3.11 5.47
C LYS A 88 14.29 4.60 5.62
N SER A 89 13.57 5.48 4.92
CA SER A 89 13.76 6.94 4.97
C SER A 89 13.13 7.53 6.22
#